data_AF-A0A7S2N1T9-F1
#
_entry.id   AF-A0A7S2N1T9-F1
#
_cell.length_a   1.000
_cell.length_b   1.000
_cell.length_c   1.000
_cell.angle_alpha   90.00
_cell.angle_beta   90.00
_cell.angle_gamma   90.00
#
_symmetry.space_group_name_H-M   'P 1'
#
loop_
_entity.id
_entity.type
_entity.pdbx_description
1 polymer ?
#
loop_
_entity_poly.entity_id
_entity_poly.type
_entity_poly.pdbx_seq_one_letter_code
_entity_poly.pdbx_strand_id
1 'polypeptide(L)'
;NEMPMRSAYNEHCIYLPAFLGWFLFSALLSAYNKLVFGNDHLDFPCPLLLTSLHFLVQWCFAHVASSFFVVLGGDDVRSMRWKTYLSASLPCGVVTALDVGLSNLSLVRISLAFYTMVKASSPVFVLASAYALGIERITPSLMLVVLLISVGEFLTVLGEVKFDGLGFALCLTASFLSGMRWTVVQLKLHTLSPPLKSTVATMRLLAPSMFFSMLVLALLIERPWLVLPSKHYFDSPATALETVSLGLGGAVLAISMIMCEFYLIMKSSAIVLMIGGVIKEMVTILVGVIAFGDQLDPQNIAGCAVVFCGVIGFKISHHLTKLEQKQKGLASDSNHSSKYQPVDEFDTPIDDKNSTYGYTDDHDAQFNDDDDEKKSEHPQQHQITNGALSDYEHDDEFFNSIHYDLEEPATSSFELSNIEHDDDAIQRSKLNLDDANDVDDKTRTQLC
;
A
#
# COMPACT_ATOMS: atom_id res chain seq x y z
N ASN A 1 7.76 -28.48 28.92
CA ASN A 1 8.84 -28.22 27.95
C ASN A 1 8.21 -27.77 26.64
N GLU A 2 7.48 -26.65 26.65
CA GLU A 2 6.45 -26.34 25.65
C GLU A 2 6.57 -24.92 25.10
N MET A 3 7.47 -24.74 24.14
CA MET A 3 7.36 -23.75 23.05
C MET A 3 8.46 -24.03 22.03
N PRO A 4 8.08 -24.40 20.80
CA PRO A 4 8.51 -23.55 19.68
C PRO A 4 7.39 -23.24 18.66
N MET A 5 6.30 -24.01 18.66
CA MET A 5 5.20 -23.90 17.69
C MET A 5 4.62 -22.48 17.58
N ARG A 6 4.51 -21.75 18.70
CA ARG A 6 3.90 -20.41 18.74
C ARG A 6 4.81 -19.31 18.17
N SER A 7 6.14 -19.43 18.25
CA SER A 7 7.05 -18.47 17.61
C SER A 7 7.12 -18.74 16.10
N ALA A 8 7.33 -20.01 15.69
CA ALA A 8 7.35 -20.39 14.27
C ALA A 8 6.04 -20.03 13.54
N TYR A 9 4.88 -20.17 14.20
CA TYR A 9 3.60 -19.71 13.66
C TYR A 9 3.56 -18.18 13.51
N ASN A 10 4.00 -17.42 14.51
CA ASN A 10 4.03 -15.95 14.44
C ASN A 10 5.03 -15.42 13.39
N GLU A 11 6.18 -16.09 13.23
CA GLU A 11 7.25 -15.70 12.31
C GLU A 11 6.93 -16.00 10.83
N HIS A 12 6.12 -17.02 10.54
CA HIS A 12 5.87 -17.49 9.16
C HIS A 12 4.40 -17.56 8.75
N CYS A 13 3.47 -17.92 9.65
CA CYS A 13 2.06 -18.11 9.31
C CYS A 13 1.23 -16.82 9.41
N ILE A 14 1.73 -15.75 10.03
CA ILE A 14 1.00 -14.47 10.19
C ILE A 14 0.54 -13.85 8.85
N TYR A 15 1.30 -14.08 7.77
CA TYR A 15 0.96 -13.61 6.42
C TYR A 15 -0.08 -14.47 5.71
N LEU A 16 -0.27 -15.73 6.13
CA LEU A 16 -1.07 -16.72 5.40
C LEU A 16 -2.56 -16.31 5.28
N PRO A 17 -3.25 -15.79 6.33
CA PRO A 17 -4.63 -15.32 6.19
C PRO A 17 -4.75 -14.15 5.22
N ALA A 18 -3.77 -13.23 5.20
CA ALA A 18 -3.76 -12.10 4.29
C ALA A 18 -3.51 -12.53 2.84
N PHE A 19 -2.62 -13.49 2.60
CA PHE A 19 -2.45 -14.10 1.26
C PHE A 19 -3.73 -14.83 0.80
N LEU A 20 -4.33 -15.66 1.64
CA LEU A 20 -5.56 -16.38 1.30
C LEU A 20 -6.72 -15.42 1.00
N GLY A 21 -6.89 -14.37 1.81
CA GLY A 21 -7.86 -13.30 1.56
C GLY A 21 -7.59 -12.54 0.26
N TRP A 22 -6.34 -12.11 0.03
CA TRP A 22 -5.95 -11.42 -1.20
C TRP A 22 -6.20 -12.28 -2.45
N PHE A 23 -5.88 -13.58 -2.39
CA PHE A 23 -6.12 -14.51 -3.49
C PHE A 23 -7.62 -14.71 -3.75
N LEU A 24 -8.41 -14.97 -2.71
CA LEU A 24 -9.86 -15.17 -2.81
C LEU A 24 -10.55 -13.91 -3.36
N PHE A 25 -10.31 -12.76 -2.76
CA PHE A 25 -10.97 -11.51 -3.19
C PHE A 25 -10.45 -11.02 -4.56
N SER A 26 -9.19 -11.28 -4.93
CA SER A 26 -8.73 -11.00 -6.29
C SER A 26 -9.38 -11.94 -7.32
N ALA A 27 -9.54 -13.23 -7.04
CA ALA A 27 -10.19 -14.16 -7.96
C ALA A 27 -11.69 -13.82 -8.12
N LEU A 28 -12.38 -13.51 -7.02
CA LEU A 28 -13.77 -13.04 -7.05
C LEU A 28 -13.92 -11.70 -7.80
N LEU A 29 -13.01 -10.75 -7.61
CA LEU A 29 -13.03 -9.47 -8.31
C LEU A 29 -12.70 -9.61 -9.82
N SER A 30 -11.78 -10.52 -10.19
CA SER A 30 -11.51 -10.85 -11.59
C SER A 30 -12.71 -11.50 -12.28
N ALA A 31 -13.38 -12.44 -11.59
CA ALA A 31 -14.61 -13.05 -12.10
C ALA A 31 -15.75 -12.01 -12.21
N TYR A 32 -15.94 -11.17 -11.19
CA TYR A 32 -16.86 -10.03 -11.22
C TYR A 32 -16.60 -9.10 -12.42
N ASN A 33 -15.34 -8.68 -12.63
CA ASN A 33 -14.99 -7.82 -13.76
C ASN A 33 -15.33 -8.49 -15.11
N LYS A 34 -15.13 -9.81 -15.25
CA LYS A 34 -15.47 -10.53 -16.48
C LYS A 34 -16.99 -10.68 -16.68
N LEU A 35 -17.77 -10.81 -15.61
CA LEU A 35 -19.24 -10.84 -15.66
C LEU A 35 -19.85 -9.46 -15.98
N VAL A 36 -19.27 -8.37 -15.45
CA VAL A 36 -19.78 -7.00 -15.62
C VAL A 36 -19.35 -6.39 -16.96
N PHE A 37 -18.10 -6.61 -17.38
CA PHE A 37 -17.54 -6.03 -18.61
C PHE A 37 -17.50 -7.01 -19.80
N GLY A 38 -18.03 -8.23 -19.63
CA GLY A 38 -18.13 -9.23 -20.68
C GLY A 38 -19.34 -8.98 -21.59
N ASN A 39 -19.10 -8.96 -22.90
CA ASN A 39 -20.11 -8.78 -23.95
C ASN A 39 -21.28 -9.78 -23.84
N ASP A 40 -21.02 -10.98 -23.34
CA ASP A 40 -21.98 -12.10 -23.25
C ASP A 40 -22.92 -12.01 -22.03
N HIS A 41 -22.74 -11.01 -21.15
CA HIS A 41 -23.45 -10.88 -19.87
C HIS A 41 -24.07 -9.49 -19.71
N LEU A 42 -23.38 -8.56 -19.03
CA LEU A 42 -23.91 -7.23 -18.69
C LEU A 42 -23.48 -6.12 -19.66
N ASP A 43 -22.38 -6.32 -20.40
CA ASP A 43 -21.84 -5.37 -21.39
C ASP A 43 -21.75 -3.91 -20.86
N PHE A 44 -21.32 -3.75 -19.59
CA PHE A 44 -21.29 -2.43 -18.95
C PHE A 44 -20.18 -1.57 -19.59
N PRO A 45 -20.53 -0.45 -20.26
CA PRO A 45 -19.66 0.16 -21.26
C PRO A 45 -18.56 1.08 -20.70
N CYS A 46 -18.46 1.22 -19.37
CA CYS A 46 -17.53 2.16 -18.73
C CYS A 46 -16.74 1.49 -17.55
N PRO A 47 -15.91 0.47 -17.83
CA PRO A 47 -15.12 -0.22 -16.81
C PRO A 47 -14.21 0.69 -15.97
N LEU A 48 -13.57 1.71 -16.55
CA LEU A 48 -12.75 2.68 -15.81
C LEU A 48 -13.62 3.53 -14.90
N LEU A 49 -14.79 4.00 -15.35
CA LEU A 49 -15.73 4.74 -14.51
C LEU A 49 -16.16 3.91 -13.30
N LEU A 50 -16.56 2.65 -13.51
CA LEU A 50 -16.94 1.75 -12.41
C LEU A 50 -15.77 1.53 -11.44
N THR A 51 -14.55 1.36 -11.97
CA THR A 51 -13.34 1.26 -11.16
C THR A 51 -13.06 2.54 -10.37
N SER A 52 -13.33 3.73 -10.93
CA SER A 52 -13.23 5.00 -10.19
C SER A 52 -14.26 5.06 -9.05
N LEU A 53 -15.48 4.54 -9.24
CA LEU A 53 -16.48 4.44 -8.20
C LEU A 53 -16.06 3.45 -7.10
N HIS A 54 -15.40 2.34 -7.43
CA HIS A 54 -14.79 1.46 -6.42
C HIS A 54 -13.72 2.19 -5.59
N PHE A 55 -12.85 3.00 -6.22
CA PHE A 55 -11.85 3.82 -5.50
C PHE A 55 -12.48 4.95 -4.67
N LEU A 56 -13.59 5.54 -5.12
CA LEU A 56 -14.37 6.50 -4.33
C LEU A 56 -14.99 5.85 -3.10
N VAL A 57 -15.59 4.66 -3.25
CA VAL A 57 -16.16 3.89 -2.13
C VAL A 57 -15.06 3.43 -1.16
N GLN A 58 -13.88 3.03 -1.64
CA GLN A 58 -12.69 2.80 -0.81
C GLN A 58 -12.28 4.06 -0.02
N TRP A 59 -12.21 5.23 -0.66
CA TRP A 59 -11.87 6.49 0.01
C TRP A 59 -12.91 6.84 1.09
N CYS A 60 -14.21 6.79 0.76
CA CYS A 60 -15.29 7.03 1.71
C CYS A 60 -15.25 6.05 2.88
N PHE A 61 -15.07 4.75 2.62
CA PHE A 61 -14.91 3.72 3.65
C PHE A 61 -13.72 4.02 4.57
N ALA A 62 -12.53 4.27 4.01
CA ALA A 62 -11.33 4.54 4.78
C ALA A 62 -11.41 5.85 5.58
N HIS A 63 -12.05 6.88 5.01
CA HIS A 63 -12.31 8.12 5.71
C HIS A 63 -13.27 7.90 6.88
N VAL A 64 -14.42 7.29 6.65
CA VAL A 64 -15.44 7.05 7.69
C VAL A 64 -14.87 6.15 8.80
N ALA A 65 -14.33 4.99 8.45
CA ALA A 65 -13.81 4.03 9.43
C ALA A 65 -12.69 4.64 10.29
N SER A 66 -11.71 5.33 9.70
CA SER A 66 -10.62 5.93 10.47
C SER A 66 -10.98 7.24 11.18
N SER A 67 -12.15 7.82 10.91
CA SER A 67 -12.68 8.97 11.67
C SER A 67 -13.51 8.51 12.88
N PHE A 68 -14.14 7.34 12.83
CA PHE A 68 -14.86 6.75 13.97
C PHE A 68 -13.97 5.92 14.91
N PHE A 69 -12.94 5.24 14.37
CA PHE A 69 -12.05 4.39 15.16
C PHE A 69 -10.60 4.92 15.12
N VAL A 70 -10.18 5.63 16.17
CA VAL A 70 -8.84 6.25 16.30
C VAL A 70 -7.71 5.22 16.12
N VAL A 71 -7.92 3.97 16.57
CA VAL A 71 -6.98 2.83 16.42
C VAL A 71 -6.62 2.55 14.95
N LEU A 72 -7.48 2.96 14.00
CA LEU A 72 -7.23 2.81 12.56
C LEU A 72 -6.31 3.91 11.99
N GLY A 73 -5.76 4.83 12.80
CA GLY A 73 -4.70 5.76 12.39
C GLY A 73 -5.18 6.89 11.47
N GLY A 74 -6.41 7.35 11.63
CA GLY A 74 -6.93 8.47 10.83
C GLY A 74 -6.15 9.78 11.02
N ASP A 75 -5.73 10.04 12.25
CA ASP A 75 -4.99 11.24 12.61
C ASP A 75 -3.53 11.23 12.13
N ASP A 76 -2.94 10.04 11.94
CA ASP A 76 -1.61 9.89 11.31
C ASP A 76 -1.61 10.44 9.88
N VAL A 77 -2.72 10.28 9.16
CA VAL A 77 -2.90 10.83 7.80
C VAL A 77 -3.35 12.30 7.86
N ARG A 78 -4.24 12.65 8.79
CA ARG A 78 -4.79 14.01 8.95
C ARG A 78 -3.72 15.04 9.33
N SER A 79 -2.73 14.64 10.11
CA SER A 79 -1.62 15.49 10.55
C SER A 79 -0.48 15.61 9.52
N MET A 80 -0.51 14.87 8.40
CA MET A 80 0.54 14.94 7.40
C MET A 80 0.62 16.31 6.72
N ARG A 81 1.81 16.91 6.75
CA ARG A 81 2.14 18.08 5.93
C ARG A 81 1.87 17.77 4.45
N TRP A 82 1.13 18.64 3.76
CA TRP A 82 0.72 18.47 2.35
C TRP A 82 1.83 18.01 1.39
N LYS A 83 3.06 18.53 1.54
CA LYS A 83 4.22 18.09 0.74
C LYS A 83 4.54 16.60 0.90
N THR A 84 4.43 16.07 2.12
CA THR A 84 4.60 14.63 2.42
C THR A 84 3.41 13.83 1.88
N TYR A 85 2.19 14.28 2.16
CA TYR A 85 0.95 13.64 1.68
C TYR A 85 0.96 13.46 0.15
N LEU A 86 1.21 14.52 -0.62
CA LEU A 86 1.24 14.46 -2.09
C LEU A 86 2.42 13.65 -2.63
N SER A 87 3.61 13.74 -2.00
CA SER A 87 4.81 12.98 -2.39
C SER A 87 4.64 11.47 -2.21
N ALA A 88 3.80 11.02 -1.27
CA ALA A 88 3.40 9.62 -1.15
C ALA A 88 2.18 9.28 -2.02
N SER A 89 1.13 10.09 -1.94
CA SER A 89 -0.19 9.79 -2.51
C SER A 89 -0.23 9.86 -4.04
N LEU A 90 0.31 10.92 -4.66
CA LEU A 90 0.21 11.10 -6.11
C LEU A 90 0.92 10.01 -6.94
N PRO A 91 2.22 9.71 -6.75
CA PRO A 91 2.90 8.73 -7.60
C PRO A 91 2.32 7.33 -7.43
N CYS A 92 2.00 6.93 -6.19
CA CYS A 92 1.33 5.66 -5.89
C CYS A 92 -0.05 5.58 -6.57
N GLY A 93 -0.87 6.63 -6.46
CA GLY A 93 -2.22 6.65 -7.00
C GLY A 93 -2.30 6.68 -8.51
N VAL A 94 -1.46 7.47 -9.17
CA VAL A 94 -1.39 7.56 -10.63
C VAL A 94 -0.93 6.22 -11.23
N VAL A 95 0.15 5.63 -10.70
CA VAL A 95 0.66 4.34 -11.21
C VAL A 95 -0.35 3.21 -10.94
N THR A 96 -1.02 3.20 -9.78
CA THR A 96 -2.06 2.20 -9.49
C THR A 96 -3.30 2.36 -10.38
N ALA A 97 -3.74 3.59 -10.64
CA ALA A 97 -4.87 3.83 -11.53
C ALA A 97 -4.57 3.43 -12.98
N LEU A 98 -3.33 3.66 -13.45
CA LEU A 98 -2.88 3.20 -14.76
C LEU A 98 -2.76 1.66 -14.83
N ASP A 99 -2.18 1.01 -13.81
CA ASP A 99 -2.10 -0.46 -13.70
C ASP A 99 -3.49 -1.10 -13.79
N VAL A 100 -4.40 -0.73 -12.87
CA VAL A 100 -5.75 -1.31 -12.81
C VAL A 100 -6.58 -0.92 -14.04
N GLY A 101 -6.42 0.31 -14.55
CA GLY A 101 -7.19 0.83 -15.67
C GLY A 101 -6.85 0.11 -16.98
N LEU A 102 -5.56 0.03 -17.33
CA LEU A 102 -5.14 -0.69 -18.53
C LEU A 102 -5.38 -2.20 -18.40
N SER A 103 -5.31 -2.77 -17.18
CA SER A 103 -5.72 -4.15 -16.92
C SER A 103 -7.20 -4.37 -17.25
N ASN A 104 -8.10 -3.53 -16.74
CA ASN A 104 -9.54 -3.66 -16.98
C ASN A 104 -9.91 -3.42 -18.46
N LEU A 105 -9.27 -2.47 -19.14
CA LEU A 105 -9.44 -2.29 -20.59
C LEU A 105 -8.98 -3.53 -21.39
N SER A 106 -7.92 -4.22 -20.96
CA SER A 106 -7.48 -5.45 -21.63
C SER A 106 -8.46 -6.61 -21.43
N LEU A 107 -9.07 -6.76 -20.25
CA LEU A 107 -10.05 -7.84 -19.96
C LEU A 107 -11.34 -7.78 -20.81
N VAL A 108 -11.65 -6.63 -21.42
CA VAL A 108 -12.73 -6.47 -22.41
C VAL A 108 -12.33 -7.05 -23.78
N ARG A 109 -11.02 -7.15 -24.07
CA ARG A 109 -10.48 -7.59 -25.37
C ARG A 109 -10.00 -9.03 -25.41
N ILE A 110 -9.44 -9.53 -24.32
CA ILE A 110 -8.79 -10.84 -24.24
C ILE A 110 -9.47 -11.77 -23.21
N SER A 111 -9.18 -13.07 -23.29
CA SER A 111 -9.63 -14.07 -22.31
C SER A 111 -9.04 -13.79 -20.93
N LEU A 112 -9.67 -14.33 -19.87
CA LEU A 112 -9.14 -14.18 -18.52
C LEU A 112 -7.80 -14.90 -18.39
N ALA A 113 -7.70 -16.09 -18.99
CA ALA A 113 -6.45 -16.85 -19.07
C ALA A 113 -5.34 -16.08 -19.82
N PHE A 114 -5.58 -15.51 -21.01
CA PHE A 114 -4.54 -14.78 -21.75
C PHE A 114 -4.12 -13.49 -21.03
N TYR A 115 -5.07 -12.77 -20.42
CA TYR A 115 -4.75 -11.66 -19.52
C TYR A 115 -3.81 -12.10 -18.40
N THR A 116 -4.16 -13.18 -17.69
CA THR A 116 -3.38 -13.66 -16.54
C THR A 116 -2.03 -14.26 -16.96
N MET A 117 -1.93 -14.87 -18.14
CA MET A 117 -0.64 -15.28 -18.73
C MET A 117 0.27 -14.07 -18.90
N VAL A 118 -0.15 -13.04 -19.63
CA VAL A 118 0.66 -11.82 -19.85
C VAL A 118 0.96 -11.09 -18.53
N LYS A 119 0.02 -11.09 -17.57
CA LYS A 119 0.23 -10.51 -16.24
C LYS A 119 1.27 -11.27 -15.41
N ALA A 120 1.55 -12.54 -15.69
CA ALA A 120 2.58 -13.33 -15.02
C ALA A 120 4.01 -12.82 -15.29
N SER A 121 4.22 -11.97 -16.30
CA SER A 121 5.45 -11.20 -16.53
C SER A 121 5.76 -10.15 -15.44
N SER A 122 4.78 -9.74 -14.65
CA SER A 122 4.89 -8.67 -13.63
C SER A 122 6.15 -8.74 -12.72
N PRO A 123 6.64 -9.92 -12.28
CA PRO A 123 7.88 -10.03 -11.51
C PRO A 123 9.12 -9.40 -12.15
N VAL A 124 9.25 -9.49 -13.49
CA VAL A 124 10.33 -8.84 -14.23
C VAL A 124 10.29 -7.33 -14.02
N PHE A 125 9.09 -6.75 -14.07
CA PHE A 125 8.88 -5.32 -13.93
C PHE A 125 8.95 -4.83 -12.48
N VAL A 126 8.49 -5.62 -11.50
CA VAL A 126 8.73 -5.35 -10.07
C VAL A 126 10.22 -5.19 -9.83
N LEU A 127 11.02 -6.12 -10.34
CA LEU A 127 12.45 -6.17 -10.02
C LEU A 127 13.29 -5.18 -10.85
N ALA A 128 12.91 -4.92 -12.11
CA ALA A 128 13.47 -3.80 -12.86
C ALA A 128 13.19 -2.44 -12.17
N SER A 129 11.99 -2.27 -11.61
CA SER A 129 11.61 -1.06 -10.85
C SER A 129 12.36 -0.97 -9.52
N ALA A 130 12.53 -2.09 -8.81
CA ALA A 130 13.28 -2.15 -7.55
C ALA A 130 14.76 -1.79 -7.77
N TYR A 131 15.37 -2.26 -8.86
CA TYR A 131 16.73 -1.86 -9.25
C TYR A 131 16.80 -0.38 -9.64
N ALA A 132 15.88 0.12 -10.46
CA ALA A 132 15.84 1.53 -10.89
C ALA A 132 15.64 2.51 -9.72
N LEU A 133 14.97 2.07 -8.65
CA LEU A 133 14.79 2.82 -7.40
C LEU A 133 15.89 2.57 -6.35
N GLY A 134 16.92 1.77 -6.68
CA GLY A 134 18.06 1.46 -5.79
C GLY A 134 17.76 0.50 -4.63
N ILE A 135 16.57 -0.13 -4.62
CA ILE A 135 16.09 -1.02 -3.55
C ILE A 135 16.78 -2.40 -3.61
N GLU A 136 17.18 -2.85 -4.80
CA GLU A 136 17.73 -4.19 -5.04
C GLU A 136 18.88 -4.13 -6.07
N ARG A 137 19.81 -5.10 -6.06
CA ARG A 137 20.97 -5.11 -6.98
C ARG A 137 20.82 -6.17 -8.07
N ILE A 138 21.06 -5.81 -9.34
CA ILE A 138 21.10 -6.78 -10.44
C ILE A 138 22.22 -7.81 -10.23
N THR A 139 21.88 -9.09 -10.43
CA THR A 139 22.82 -10.21 -10.52
C THR A 139 22.73 -10.88 -11.89
N PRO A 140 23.77 -11.58 -12.36
CA PRO A 140 23.71 -12.34 -13.62
C PRO A 140 22.59 -13.40 -13.62
N SER A 141 22.34 -14.03 -12.47
CA SER A 141 21.28 -15.02 -12.28
C SER A 141 19.88 -14.43 -12.45
N LEU A 142 19.68 -13.17 -12.05
CA LEU A 142 18.45 -12.42 -12.34
C LEU A 142 18.29 -12.18 -13.86
N MET A 143 19.36 -11.80 -14.57
CA MET A 143 19.27 -11.60 -16.03
C MET A 143 18.85 -12.87 -16.78
N LEU A 144 19.32 -14.05 -16.32
CA LEU A 144 18.88 -15.34 -16.84
C LEU A 144 17.39 -15.62 -16.55
N VAL A 145 16.92 -15.32 -15.34
CA VAL A 145 15.50 -15.42 -14.95
C VAL A 145 14.61 -14.53 -15.81
N VAL A 146 15.00 -13.27 -16.02
CA VAL A 146 14.24 -12.31 -16.83
C VAL A 146 14.10 -12.83 -18.26
N LEU A 147 15.20 -13.27 -18.87
CA LEU A 147 15.21 -13.86 -20.21
C LEU A 147 14.32 -15.10 -20.29
N LEU A 148 14.33 -15.97 -19.28
CA LEU A 148 13.52 -17.18 -19.26
C LEU A 148 12.01 -16.86 -19.15
N ILE A 149 11.63 -15.87 -18.34
CA ILE A 149 10.24 -15.38 -18.30
C ILE A 149 9.84 -14.77 -19.65
N SER A 150 10.70 -13.95 -20.28
CA SER A 150 10.43 -13.38 -21.61
C SER A 150 10.27 -14.44 -22.72
N VAL A 151 10.99 -15.57 -22.63
CA VAL A 151 10.79 -16.72 -23.53
C VAL A 151 9.44 -17.41 -23.25
N GLY A 152 9.05 -17.55 -21.98
CA GLY A 152 7.73 -18.05 -21.60
C GLY A 152 6.59 -17.19 -22.16
N GLU A 153 6.69 -15.88 -22.03
CA GLU A 153 5.72 -14.91 -22.61
C GLU A 153 5.66 -14.96 -24.14
N PHE A 154 6.79 -15.17 -24.80
CA PHE A 154 6.79 -15.34 -26.26
C PHE A 154 6.04 -16.63 -26.68
N LEU A 155 6.15 -17.71 -25.89
CA LEU A 155 5.42 -18.95 -26.13
C LEU A 155 3.92 -18.85 -25.79
N THR A 156 3.53 -18.11 -24.74
CA THR A 156 2.11 -17.87 -24.44
C THR A 156 1.43 -17.05 -25.55
N VAL A 157 2.12 -16.07 -26.14
CA VAL A 157 1.64 -15.28 -27.28
C VAL A 157 1.53 -16.13 -28.56
N LEU A 158 2.49 -16.99 -28.86
CA LEU A 158 2.45 -17.84 -30.06
C LEU A 158 1.30 -18.86 -30.05
N GLY A 159 0.85 -19.31 -28.88
CA GLY A 159 -0.29 -20.22 -28.74
C GLY A 159 -1.66 -19.56 -28.79
N GLU A 160 -1.76 -18.22 -28.78
CA GLU A 160 -3.06 -17.53 -28.62
C GLU A 160 -3.88 -17.51 -29.93
N VAL A 161 -4.93 -18.33 -29.96
CA VAL A 161 -5.81 -18.56 -31.12
C VAL A 161 -6.64 -17.32 -31.49
N LYS A 162 -6.91 -16.41 -30.55
CA LYS A 162 -7.72 -15.19 -30.74
C LYS A 162 -6.97 -13.91 -30.35
N PHE A 163 -5.73 -13.76 -30.83
CA PHE A 163 -4.85 -12.64 -30.47
C PHE A 163 -5.40 -11.25 -30.85
N ASP A 164 -5.89 -10.47 -29.87
CA ASP A 164 -6.04 -9.01 -29.96
C ASP A 164 -4.73 -8.33 -29.52
N GLY A 165 -3.97 -7.80 -30.47
CA GLY A 165 -2.70 -7.12 -30.23
C GLY A 165 -2.80 -5.82 -29.43
N LEU A 166 -3.96 -5.14 -29.43
CA LEU A 166 -4.21 -4.00 -28.55
C LEU A 166 -4.46 -4.49 -27.12
N GLY A 167 -5.28 -5.53 -26.95
CA GLY A 167 -5.50 -6.19 -25.65
C GLY A 167 -4.20 -6.66 -25.02
N PHE A 168 -3.33 -7.31 -25.81
CA PHE A 168 -1.97 -7.68 -25.41
C PHE A 168 -1.13 -6.45 -24.99
N ALA A 169 -1.05 -5.42 -25.82
CA ALA A 169 -0.23 -4.23 -25.52
C ALA A 169 -0.71 -3.48 -24.27
N LEU A 170 -2.03 -3.40 -24.05
CA LEU A 170 -2.64 -2.84 -22.83
C LEU A 170 -2.26 -3.68 -21.60
N CYS A 171 -2.38 -5.01 -21.68
CA CYS A 171 -2.04 -5.92 -20.58
C CYS A 171 -0.54 -5.91 -20.24
N LEU A 172 0.35 -5.90 -21.25
CA LEU A 172 1.79 -5.82 -21.04
C LEU A 172 2.20 -4.49 -20.40
N THR A 173 1.62 -3.37 -20.87
CA THR A 173 1.84 -2.04 -20.26
C THR A 173 1.32 -2.02 -18.82
N ALA A 174 0.16 -2.62 -18.55
CA ALA A 174 -0.37 -2.77 -17.20
C ALA A 174 0.51 -3.65 -16.30
N SER A 175 1.19 -4.66 -16.85
CA SER A 175 2.12 -5.53 -16.12
C SER A 175 3.37 -4.74 -15.68
N PHE A 176 3.88 -3.87 -16.56
CA PHE A 176 4.94 -2.91 -16.22
C PHE A 176 4.52 -1.92 -15.12
N LEU A 177 3.33 -1.33 -15.25
CA LEU A 177 2.77 -0.42 -14.25
C LEU A 177 2.54 -1.09 -12.90
N SER A 178 2.09 -2.35 -12.88
CA SER A 178 1.96 -3.12 -11.63
C SER A 178 3.33 -3.31 -10.97
N GLY A 179 4.38 -3.61 -11.76
CA GLY A 179 5.76 -3.67 -11.29
C GLY A 179 6.21 -2.39 -10.55
N MET A 180 5.97 -1.23 -11.16
CA MET A 180 6.26 0.07 -10.54
C MET A 180 5.37 0.35 -9.31
N ARG A 181 4.08 -0.01 -9.34
CA ARG A 181 3.14 0.16 -8.21
C ARG A 181 3.68 -0.50 -6.96
N TRP A 182 4.02 -1.79 -7.01
CA TRP A 182 4.51 -2.53 -5.83
C TRP A 182 5.73 -1.86 -5.19
N THR A 183 6.70 -1.46 -6.01
CA THR A 183 7.95 -0.87 -5.52
C THR A 183 7.81 0.57 -5.05
N VAL A 184 7.03 1.40 -5.76
CA VAL A 184 6.79 2.80 -5.38
C VAL A 184 5.93 2.87 -4.12
N VAL A 185 4.89 2.04 -4.00
CA VAL A 185 4.05 1.98 -2.79
C VAL A 185 4.85 1.46 -1.60
N GLN A 186 5.64 0.39 -1.76
CA GLN A 186 6.53 -0.07 -0.68
C GLN A 186 7.50 1.04 -0.24
N LEU A 187 8.27 1.61 -1.18
CA LEU A 187 9.26 2.65 -0.90
C LEU A 187 8.63 3.85 -0.19
N LYS A 188 7.50 4.35 -0.67
CA LYS A 188 6.81 5.50 -0.06
C LYS A 188 6.25 5.16 1.31
N LEU A 189 5.65 3.99 1.53
CA LEU A 189 5.09 3.63 2.84
C LEU A 189 6.16 3.32 3.90
N HIS A 190 7.29 2.72 3.51
CA HIS A 190 8.41 2.43 4.42
C HIS A 190 9.22 3.68 4.76
N THR A 191 9.30 4.68 3.87
CA THR A 191 9.98 5.98 4.13
C THR A 191 9.10 7.05 4.81
N LEU A 192 7.87 6.73 5.22
CA LEU A 192 7.03 7.65 6.00
C LEU A 192 7.48 7.72 7.46
N SER A 193 7.69 8.93 7.95
CA SER A 193 7.92 9.23 9.37
C SER A 193 6.87 10.24 9.87
N PRO A 194 6.02 9.89 10.84
CA PRO A 194 5.88 8.55 11.43
C PRO A 194 5.32 7.52 10.42
N PRO A 195 5.61 6.21 10.62
CA PRO A 195 5.05 5.15 9.78
C PRO A 195 3.55 4.96 10.04
N LEU A 196 2.80 4.56 9.01
CA LEU A 196 1.36 4.33 9.14
C LEU A 196 1.06 3.08 9.99
N LYS A 197 0.12 3.21 10.94
CA LYS A 197 -0.21 2.13 11.89
C LYS A 197 -1.20 1.10 11.33
N SER A 198 -2.01 1.44 10.33
CA SER A 198 -3.06 0.57 9.79
C SER A 198 -3.18 0.61 8.26
N THR A 199 -3.77 -0.45 7.69
CA THR A 199 -4.13 -0.54 6.27
C THR A 199 -5.23 0.44 5.87
N VAL A 200 -6.10 0.83 6.81
CA VAL A 200 -7.16 1.83 6.59
C VAL A 200 -6.55 3.23 6.49
N ALA A 201 -5.50 3.54 7.27
CA ALA A 201 -4.72 4.76 7.13
C ALA A 201 -4.01 4.79 5.76
N THR A 202 -3.40 3.68 5.33
CA THR A 202 -2.82 3.53 3.99
C THR A 202 -3.85 3.75 2.88
N MET A 203 -5.05 3.19 3.02
CA MET A 203 -6.15 3.43 2.08
C MET A 203 -6.61 4.90 2.09
N ARG A 204 -6.70 5.56 3.25
CA ARG A 204 -7.05 6.98 3.38
C ARG A 204 -5.99 7.91 2.75
N LEU A 205 -4.72 7.51 2.76
CA LEU A 205 -3.64 8.23 2.08
C LEU A 205 -3.67 8.04 0.55
N LEU A 206 -3.95 6.83 0.06
CA LEU A 206 -3.78 6.48 -1.36
C LEU A 206 -5.08 6.51 -2.20
N ALA A 207 -6.24 6.22 -1.62
CA ALA A 207 -7.50 6.14 -2.38
C ALA A 207 -7.93 7.45 -3.09
N PRO A 208 -7.70 8.66 -2.55
CA PRO A 208 -8.08 9.90 -3.24
C PRO A 208 -7.36 10.08 -4.58
N SER A 209 -6.04 9.86 -4.61
CA SER A 209 -5.25 9.98 -5.84
C SER A 209 -5.53 8.84 -6.83
N MET A 210 -5.80 7.61 -6.34
CA MET A 210 -6.30 6.51 -7.17
C MET A 210 -7.65 6.88 -7.83
N PHE A 211 -8.60 7.41 -7.05
CA PHE A 211 -9.91 7.86 -7.54
C PHE A 211 -9.79 8.94 -8.62
N PHE A 212 -9.14 10.06 -8.33
CA PHE A 212 -9.04 11.17 -9.29
C PHE A 212 -8.27 10.77 -10.56
N SER A 213 -7.21 9.97 -10.44
CA SER A 213 -6.45 9.49 -11.60
C SER A 213 -7.29 8.55 -12.48
N MET A 214 -8.01 7.61 -11.88
CA MET A 214 -8.91 6.70 -12.60
C MET A 214 -10.10 7.44 -13.23
N LEU A 215 -10.67 8.43 -12.53
CA LEU A 215 -11.76 9.25 -13.05
C LEU A 215 -11.30 10.06 -14.28
N VAL A 216 -10.11 10.65 -14.26
CA VAL A 216 -9.55 11.34 -15.43
C VAL A 216 -9.38 10.37 -16.61
N LEU A 217 -8.87 9.16 -16.39
CA LEU A 217 -8.77 8.13 -17.44
C LEU A 217 -10.16 7.75 -17.99
N ALA A 218 -11.15 7.52 -17.14
CA ALA A 218 -12.52 7.19 -17.52
C ALA A 218 -13.17 8.29 -18.37
N LEU A 219 -13.06 9.55 -17.94
CA LEU A 219 -13.62 10.69 -18.65
C LEU A 219 -12.96 10.88 -20.03
N LEU A 220 -11.63 10.73 -20.14
CA LEU A 220 -10.91 10.90 -21.40
C LEU A 220 -11.15 9.77 -22.40
N ILE A 221 -11.14 8.52 -21.93
CA ILE A 221 -11.18 7.31 -22.77
C ILE A 221 -12.62 6.88 -23.08
N GLU A 222 -13.48 6.77 -22.05
CA GLU A 222 -14.82 6.17 -22.17
C GLU A 222 -15.90 7.20 -22.49
N ARG A 223 -15.67 8.47 -22.10
CA ARG A 223 -16.58 9.59 -22.33
C ARG A 223 -18.03 9.27 -21.92
N PRO A 224 -18.26 8.87 -20.64
CA PRO A 224 -19.49 8.21 -20.21
C PRO A 224 -20.77 9.02 -20.47
N TRP A 225 -20.69 10.35 -20.58
CA TRP A 225 -21.80 11.22 -20.95
C TRP A 225 -22.33 11.00 -22.38
N LEU A 226 -21.58 10.31 -23.26
CA LEU A 226 -22.04 9.90 -24.59
C LEU A 226 -22.61 8.47 -24.61
N VAL A 227 -22.14 7.60 -23.69
CA VAL A 227 -22.34 6.15 -23.79
C VAL A 227 -23.36 5.63 -22.77
N LEU A 228 -23.40 6.18 -21.55
CA LEU A 228 -24.42 5.76 -20.57
C LEU A 228 -25.84 6.15 -20.98
N PRO A 229 -26.13 7.34 -21.56
CA PRO A 229 -27.48 7.69 -22.00
C PRO A 229 -28.01 6.89 -23.22
N SER A 230 -27.17 6.06 -23.86
CA SER A 230 -27.60 5.19 -24.97
C SER A 230 -27.91 3.75 -24.53
N LYS A 231 -27.90 3.47 -23.23
CA LYS A 231 -28.05 2.14 -22.63
C LYS A 231 -29.01 2.16 -21.43
N HIS A 232 -29.90 1.18 -21.35
CA HIS A 232 -31.03 1.14 -20.40
C HIS A 232 -30.70 0.95 -18.89
N TYR A 233 -29.43 1.07 -18.47
CA TYR A 233 -29.01 0.81 -17.07
C TYR A 233 -29.65 1.77 -16.06
N PHE A 234 -30.02 2.99 -16.47
CA PHE A 234 -30.51 4.04 -15.57
C PHE A 234 -31.92 4.55 -15.92
N ASP A 235 -32.60 3.93 -16.88
CA ASP A 235 -33.92 4.36 -17.38
C ASP A 235 -35.05 4.19 -16.35
N SER A 236 -34.87 3.30 -15.37
CA SER A 236 -35.84 3.06 -14.30
C SER A 236 -35.16 3.01 -12.93
N PRO A 237 -35.87 3.34 -11.83
CA PRO A 237 -35.33 3.19 -10.48
C PRO A 237 -34.90 1.75 -10.14
N ALA A 238 -35.53 0.74 -10.75
CA ALA A 238 -35.19 -0.66 -10.53
C ALA A 238 -33.87 -1.04 -11.19
N THR A 239 -33.70 -0.75 -12.49
CA THR A 239 -32.44 -0.99 -13.22
C THR A 239 -31.28 -0.16 -12.69
N ALA A 240 -31.55 1.08 -12.25
CA ALA A 240 -30.57 1.92 -11.57
C ALA A 240 -30.13 1.32 -10.22
N LEU A 241 -31.08 0.83 -9.41
CA LEU A 241 -30.78 0.18 -8.13
C LEU A 241 -30.01 -1.13 -8.32
N GLU A 242 -30.36 -1.94 -9.32
CA GLU A 242 -29.63 -3.15 -9.70
C GLU A 242 -28.18 -2.81 -10.05
N THR A 243 -27.96 -1.89 -11.00
CA THR A 243 -26.64 -1.43 -11.45
C THR A 243 -25.80 -0.87 -10.30
N VAL A 244 -26.39 -0.06 -9.42
CA VAL A 244 -25.71 0.50 -8.24
C VAL A 244 -25.39 -0.59 -7.21
N SER A 245 -26.31 -1.53 -6.95
CA SER A 245 -26.08 -2.63 -5.99
C SER A 245 -24.95 -3.55 -6.45
N LEU A 246 -24.86 -3.82 -7.76
CA LEU A 246 -23.79 -4.59 -8.35
C LEU A 246 -22.44 -3.85 -8.28
N GLY A 247 -22.42 -2.54 -8.54
CA GLY A 247 -21.23 -1.70 -8.36
C GLY A 247 -20.75 -1.64 -6.90
N LEU A 248 -21.68 -1.60 -5.93
CA LEU A 248 -21.34 -1.68 -4.51
C LEU A 248 -20.78 -3.06 -4.13
N GLY A 249 -21.31 -4.15 -4.71
CA GLY A 249 -20.74 -5.50 -4.56
C GLY A 249 -19.29 -5.58 -5.05
N GLY A 250 -19.01 -5.02 -6.23
CA GLY A 250 -17.64 -4.89 -6.77
C GLY A 250 -16.74 -4.06 -5.86
N ALA A 251 -17.24 -2.94 -5.33
CA ALA A 251 -16.50 -2.10 -4.39
C ALA A 251 -16.16 -2.82 -3.06
N VAL A 252 -17.06 -3.65 -2.52
CA VAL A 252 -16.80 -4.44 -1.30
C VAL A 252 -15.72 -5.50 -1.55
N LEU A 253 -15.77 -6.20 -2.69
CA LEU A 253 -14.69 -7.11 -3.11
C LEU A 253 -13.36 -6.36 -3.26
N ALA A 254 -13.37 -5.17 -3.87
CA ALA A 254 -12.18 -4.34 -4.05
C ALA A 254 -11.62 -3.80 -2.72
N ILE A 255 -12.45 -3.38 -1.76
CA ILE A 255 -12.04 -3.00 -0.40
C ILE A 255 -11.36 -4.19 0.29
N SER A 256 -11.98 -5.37 0.20
CA SER A 256 -11.48 -6.58 0.88
C SER A 256 -10.14 -7.03 0.29
N MET A 257 -10.00 -6.99 -1.04
CA MET A 257 -8.75 -7.28 -1.76
C MET A 257 -7.63 -6.30 -1.41
N ILE A 258 -7.89 -4.97 -1.47
CA ILE A 258 -6.84 -3.97 -1.21
C ILE A 258 -6.44 -3.90 0.27
N MET A 259 -7.34 -4.25 1.20
CA MET A 259 -7.01 -4.36 2.63
C MET A 259 -6.00 -5.47 2.91
N CYS A 260 -6.16 -6.63 2.27
CA CYS A 260 -5.18 -7.71 2.33
C CYS A 260 -3.86 -7.32 1.63
N GLU A 261 -3.94 -6.65 0.48
CA GLU A 261 -2.76 -6.15 -0.24
C GLU A 261 -1.92 -5.16 0.59
N PHE A 262 -2.54 -4.11 1.14
CA PHE A 262 -1.83 -3.13 1.97
C PHE A 262 -1.28 -3.77 3.25
N TYR A 263 -1.95 -4.77 3.84
CA TYR A 263 -1.41 -5.49 5.00
C TYR A 263 -0.07 -6.15 4.66
N LEU A 264 -0.05 -6.85 3.52
CA LEU A 264 1.14 -7.53 3.02
C LEU A 264 2.25 -6.51 2.63
N ILE A 265 1.92 -5.34 2.08
CA ILE A 265 2.93 -4.28 1.79
C ILE A 265 3.51 -3.70 3.08
N MET A 266 2.67 -3.46 4.10
CA MET A 266 3.09 -2.86 5.37
C MET A 266 3.89 -3.82 6.26
N LYS A 267 3.73 -5.14 6.08
CA LYS A 267 4.40 -6.17 6.90
C LYS A 267 5.42 -7.03 6.15
N SER A 268 5.58 -6.86 4.85
CA SER A 268 6.58 -7.58 4.05
C SER A 268 7.20 -6.67 2.97
N SER A 269 7.58 -7.21 1.81
CA SER A 269 8.18 -6.44 0.71
C SER A 269 7.51 -6.76 -0.63
N ALA A 270 7.72 -5.89 -1.61
CA ALA A 270 7.28 -6.08 -2.99
C ALA A 270 7.73 -7.43 -3.58
N ILE A 271 8.88 -7.96 -3.15
CA ILE A 271 9.40 -9.27 -3.58
C ILE A 271 8.56 -10.43 -3.00
N VAL A 272 8.11 -10.32 -1.74
CA VAL A 272 7.22 -11.31 -1.11
C VAL A 272 5.83 -11.31 -1.76
N LEU A 273 5.32 -10.12 -2.05
CA LEU A 273 4.06 -9.90 -2.77
C LEU A 273 4.11 -10.37 -4.23
N MET A 274 5.22 -10.14 -4.92
CA MET A 274 5.47 -10.63 -6.27
C MET A 274 5.43 -12.16 -6.35
N ILE A 275 6.03 -12.87 -5.39
CA ILE A 275 5.96 -14.33 -5.30
C ILE A 275 4.51 -14.79 -5.06
N GLY A 276 3.79 -14.15 -4.13
CA GLY A 276 2.38 -14.44 -3.90
C GLY A 276 1.49 -14.12 -5.11
N GLY A 277 1.79 -13.05 -5.84
CA GLY A 277 1.08 -12.61 -7.04
C GLY A 277 1.15 -13.64 -8.17
N VAL A 278 2.29 -14.33 -8.33
CA VAL A 278 2.41 -15.41 -9.33
C VAL A 278 1.61 -16.65 -8.92
N ILE A 279 1.62 -17.02 -7.63
CA ILE A 279 0.76 -18.10 -7.12
C ILE A 279 -0.72 -17.75 -7.30
N LYS A 280 -1.09 -16.48 -7.06
CA LYS A 280 -2.42 -15.94 -7.33
C LYS A 280 -2.79 -16.03 -8.81
N GLU A 281 -1.90 -15.66 -9.73
CA GLU A 281 -2.14 -15.80 -11.17
C GLU A 281 -2.31 -17.28 -11.59
N MET A 282 -1.54 -18.22 -11.03
CA MET A 282 -1.77 -19.66 -11.26
C MET A 282 -3.21 -20.08 -10.89
N VAL A 283 -3.74 -19.59 -9.77
CA VAL A 283 -5.13 -19.84 -9.36
C VAL A 283 -6.12 -19.15 -10.31
N THR A 284 -5.86 -17.92 -10.76
CA THR A 284 -6.72 -17.19 -11.70
C THR A 284 -6.82 -17.90 -13.07
N ILE A 285 -5.74 -18.50 -13.59
CA ILE A 285 -5.80 -19.31 -14.83
C ILE A 285 -6.74 -20.52 -14.65
N LEU A 286 -6.63 -21.23 -13.52
CA LEU A 286 -7.51 -22.36 -13.22
C LEU A 286 -8.99 -21.93 -13.13
N VAL A 287 -9.27 -20.75 -12.56
CA VAL A 287 -10.62 -20.15 -12.56
C VAL A 287 -11.07 -19.80 -13.98
N GLY A 288 -10.20 -19.24 -14.84
CA GLY A 288 -10.49 -18.99 -16.26
C GLY A 288 -10.93 -20.25 -17.01
N VAL A 289 -10.14 -21.32 -16.92
CA VAL A 289 -10.43 -22.59 -17.60
C VAL A 289 -11.71 -23.25 -17.04
N ILE A 290 -11.88 -23.30 -15.72
CA ILE A 290 -12.98 -24.05 -15.08
C ILE A 290 -14.31 -23.28 -15.11
N ALA A 291 -14.30 -21.96 -14.85
CA ALA A 291 -15.52 -21.17 -14.71
C ALA A 291 -15.97 -20.48 -16.01
N PHE A 292 -15.03 -20.13 -16.90
CA PHE A 292 -15.32 -19.44 -18.16
C PHE A 292 -15.10 -20.31 -19.41
N GLY A 293 -14.48 -21.49 -19.27
CA GLY A 293 -14.22 -22.39 -20.39
C GLY A 293 -13.11 -21.91 -21.32
N ASP A 294 -12.20 -21.05 -20.83
CA ASP A 294 -11.05 -20.55 -21.60
C ASP A 294 -10.23 -21.73 -22.16
N GLN A 295 -10.10 -21.80 -23.48
CA GLN A 295 -9.35 -22.86 -24.18
C GLN A 295 -7.86 -22.52 -24.21
N LEU A 296 -7.01 -23.46 -23.76
CA LEU A 296 -5.56 -23.31 -23.78
C LEU A 296 -4.95 -24.26 -24.83
N ASP A 297 -4.17 -23.70 -25.75
CA ASP A 297 -3.29 -24.47 -26.63
C ASP A 297 -2.12 -25.08 -25.82
N PRO A 298 -1.58 -26.25 -26.22
CA PRO A 298 -0.37 -26.80 -25.61
C PRO A 298 0.82 -25.82 -25.56
N GLN A 299 0.93 -24.85 -26.48
CA GLN A 299 1.93 -23.78 -26.44
C GLN A 299 1.67 -22.77 -25.32
N ASN A 300 0.40 -22.41 -25.05
CA ASN A 300 0.05 -21.57 -23.90
C ASN A 300 0.48 -22.27 -22.60
N ILE A 301 0.17 -23.57 -22.47
CA ILE A 301 0.51 -24.38 -21.29
C ILE A 301 2.03 -24.50 -21.11
N ALA A 302 2.77 -24.69 -22.20
CA ALA A 302 4.23 -24.71 -22.18
C ALA A 302 4.83 -23.35 -21.77
N GLY A 303 4.32 -22.24 -22.32
CA GLY A 303 4.74 -20.88 -21.94
C GLY A 303 4.49 -20.59 -20.45
N CYS A 304 3.30 -20.91 -19.95
CA CYS A 304 2.97 -20.86 -18.51
C CYS A 304 3.98 -21.62 -17.65
N ALA A 305 4.26 -22.88 -17.99
CA ALA A 305 5.22 -23.71 -17.24
C ALA A 305 6.62 -23.07 -17.22
N VAL A 306 7.08 -22.50 -18.34
CA VAL A 306 8.34 -21.76 -18.42
C VAL A 306 8.33 -20.52 -17.50
N VAL A 307 7.28 -19.69 -17.53
CA VAL A 307 7.17 -18.51 -16.64
C VAL A 307 7.19 -18.92 -15.16
N PHE A 308 6.43 -19.94 -14.76
CA PHE A 308 6.40 -20.40 -13.36
C PHE A 308 7.74 -21.00 -12.91
N CYS A 309 8.42 -21.76 -13.77
CA CYS A 309 9.79 -22.21 -13.51
C CYS A 309 10.77 -21.03 -13.36
N GLY A 310 10.62 -19.97 -14.15
CA GLY A 310 11.42 -18.74 -14.04
C GLY A 310 11.24 -18.04 -12.69
N VAL A 311 10.00 -17.89 -12.21
CA VAL A 311 9.71 -17.27 -10.91
C VAL A 311 10.19 -18.13 -9.73
N ILE A 312 10.09 -19.46 -9.83
CA ILE A 312 10.63 -20.38 -8.80
C ILE A 312 12.16 -20.30 -8.79
N GLY A 313 12.80 -20.29 -9.98
CA GLY A 313 14.24 -20.09 -10.13
C GLY A 313 14.70 -18.73 -9.57
N PHE A 314 13.92 -17.67 -9.77
CA PHE A 314 14.16 -16.37 -9.16
C PHE A 314 14.23 -16.45 -7.64
N LYS A 315 13.18 -16.99 -7.01
CA LYS A 315 13.10 -17.12 -5.55
C LYS A 315 14.32 -17.85 -4.99
N ILE A 316 14.71 -18.96 -5.63
CA ILE A 316 15.88 -19.75 -5.23
C ILE A 316 17.16 -18.92 -5.36
N SER A 317 17.39 -18.29 -6.51
CA SER A 317 18.59 -17.48 -6.73
C SER A 317 18.69 -16.27 -5.80
N HIS A 318 17.58 -15.58 -5.54
CA HIS A 318 17.54 -14.42 -4.65
C HIS A 318 17.80 -14.80 -3.20
N HIS A 319 17.17 -15.89 -2.73
CA HIS A 319 17.38 -16.43 -1.40
C HIS A 319 18.84 -16.88 -1.18
N LEU A 320 19.42 -17.62 -2.13
CA LEU A 320 20.84 -18.01 -2.08
C LEU A 320 21.78 -16.79 -2.06
N THR A 321 21.51 -15.78 -2.90
CA THR A 321 22.28 -14.51 -2.90
C THR A 321 22.24 -13.83 -1.53
N LYS A 322 21.07 -13.78 -0.89
CA LYS A 322 20.89 -13.17 0.43
C LYS A 322 21.56 -13.98 1.56
N LEU A 323 21.60 -15.32 1.45
CA LEU A 323 22.36 -16.18 2.36
C LEU A 323 23.87 -15.97 2.21
N GLU A 324 24.39 -15.90 0.99
CA GLU A 324 25.80 -15.59 0.73
C GLU A 324 26.20 -14.21 1.30
N GLN A 325 25.37 -13.19 1.10
CA GLN A 325 25.61 -11.85 1.65
C GLN A 325 25.66 -11.88 3.18
N LYS A 326 24.72 -12.59 3.84
CA LYS A 326 24.72 -12.74 5.30
C LYS A 326 25.96 -13.48 5.81
N GLN A 327 26.39 -14.55 5.13
CA GLN A 327 27.63 -15.26 5.48
C GLN A 327 28.88 -14.39 5.29
N LYS A 328 28.95 -13.61 4.20
CA LYS A 328 30.06 -12.70 3.92
C LYS A 328 30.14 -11.54 4.91
N GLY A 329 28.99 -11.04 5.40
CA GLY A 329 28.92 -10.08 6.52
C GLY A 329 29.50 -10.65 7.81
N LEU A 330 28.96 -11.77 8.30
CA LEU A 330 29.46 -12.43 9.52
C LEU A 330 30.95 -12.79 9.45
N ALA A 331 31.45 -13.19 8.27
CA ALA A 331 32.87 -13.48 8.04
C ALA A 331 33.77 -12.22 8.00
N SER A 332 33.19 -11.04 7.75
CA SER A 332 33.89 -9.75 7.83
C SER A 332 34.01 -9.30 9.28
N ASP A 333 32.92 -9.36 10.05
CA ASP A 333 32.91 -8.99 11.47
C ASP A 333 33.86 -9.86 12.30
N SER A 334 33.93 -11.17 12.01
CA SER A 334 34.86 -12.09 12.67
C SER A 334 36.35 -11.77 12.42
N ASN A 335 36.67 -10.98 11.39
CA ASN A 335 38.04 -10.56 11.08
C ASN A 335 38.38 -9.14 11.58
N HIS A 336 37.42 -8.34 12.02
CA HIS A 336 37.65 -6.96 12.44
C HIS A 336 37.29 -6.72 13.91
N SER A 337 37.95 -7.46 14.81
CA SER A 337 37.91 -7.25 16.27
C SER A 337 38.63 -5.96 16.71
N SER A 338 38.20 -4.82 16.18
CA SER A 338 38.43 -3.48 16.70
C SER A 338 37.49 -2.46 16.05
N LYS A 339 36.48 -2.03 16.83
CA LYS A 339 35.92 -0.67 16.84
C LYS A 339 35.45 -0.05 15.50
N TYR A 340 34.35 -0.57 14.96
CA TYR A 340 33.36 0.24 14.24
C TYR A 340 31.94 -0.27 14.52
N GLN A 341 30.96 0.62 14.66
CA GLN A 341 29.53 0.26 14.73
C GLN A 341 28.81 0.91 13.55
N PRO A 342 28.15 0.14 12.66
CA PRO A 342 27.06 0.68 11.85
C PRO A 342 25.84 0.91 12.75
N VAL A 343 25.05 1.94 12.44
CA VAL A 343 23.71 2.12 13.00
C VAL A 343 22.71 1.53 12.01
N ASP A 344 22.32 0.27 12.26
CA ASP A 344 21.24 -0.40 11.52
C ASP A 344 19.87 -0.13 12.16
N GLU A 345 18.81 -0.45 11.40
CA GLU A 345 17.51 0.20 11.49
C GLU A 345 16.44 -0.62 12.25
N PHE A 346 15.81 0.02 13.25
CA PHE A 346 14.52 -0.35 13.86
C PHE A 346 14.30 -1.82 14.29
N ASP A 347 15.00 -2.25 15.35
CA ASP A 347 14.40 -3.18 16.31
C ASP A 347 13.42 -2.39 17.21
N THR A 348 12.15 -2.83 17.31
CA THR A 348 11.16 -2.24 18.24
C THR A 348 11.01 -3.11 19.49
N PRO A 349 11.39 -2.63 20.69
CA PRO A 349 11.08 -3.31 21.94
C PRO A 349 9.57 -3.36 22.21
N ILE A 350 9.12 -4.45 22.84
CA ILE A 350 7.79 -4.53 23.47
C ILE A 350 8.01 -4.27 24.96
N ASP A 351 7.86 -3.00 25.38
CA ASP A 351 8.01 -2.63 26.79
C ASP A 351 6.74 -2.90 27.59
N ASP A 352 6.83 -3.93 28.42
CA ASP A 352 5.80 -4.34 29.36
C ASP A 352 6.39 -4.30 30.78
N LYS A 353 6.41 -3.11 31.42
CA LYS A 353 6.14 -2.94 32.88
C LYS A 353 6.18 -1.51 33.43
N ASN A 354 5.10 -1.21 34.14
CA ASN A 354 4.94 -0.21 35.20
C ASN A 354 6.06 -0.24 36.27
N SER A 355 6.62 0.92 36.64
CA SER A 355 7.21 1.21 37.97
C SER A 355 7.34 2.71 38.25
N THR A 356 7.27 3.07 39.53
CA THR A 356 7.04 4.43 40.07
C THR A 356 8.33 5.15 40.52
N TYR A 357 8.18 6.39 41.00
CA TYR A 357 9.17 7.31 41.63
C TYR A 357 9.99 8.16 40.64
N GLY A 358 10.25 9.45 40.92
CA GLY A 358 9.82 10.29 42.07
C GLY A 358 10.08 11.78 41.81
N TYR A 359 9.47 12.67 42.61
CA TYR A 359 9.43 14.12 42.39
C TYR A 359 10.27 14.87 43.43
N THR A 360 11.13 15.80 42.99
CA THR A 360 11.72 16.90 43.78
C THR A 360 12.04 18.08 42.85
N ASP A 361 11.55 19.26 43.18
CA ASP A 361 12.03 20.54 42.63
C ASP A 361 13.43 20.88 43.17
N ASP A 362 14.15 21.76 42.48
CA ASP A 362 14.69 22.98 43.11
C ASP A 362 15.01 24.04 42.04
N HIS A 363 15.06 25.30 42.44
CA HIS A 363 15.14 26.49 41.57
C HIS A 363 16.49 27.23 41.71
N ASP A 364 16.60 28.41 41.06
CA ASP A 364 17.65 29.44 41.22
C ASP A 364 19.05 29.17 40.58
N ALA A 365 19.79 30.18 40.08
CA ALA A 365 19.41 31.54 39.68
C ALA A 365 20.49 32.23 38.79
N GLN A 366 20.03 33.25 38.05
CA GLN A 366 20.74 34.48 37.63
C GLN A 366 21.85 34.49 36.57
N PHE A 367 21.80 35.59 35.80
CA PHE A 367 22.77 36.12 34.83
C PHE A 367 24.13 36.48 35.47
N ASN A 368 25.16 36.55 34.61
CA ASN A 368 25.97 37.76 34.45
C ASN A 368 26.56 37.79 33.04
N ASP A 369 26.59 38.98 32.42
CA ASP A 369 27.42 39.30 31.27
C ASP A 369 28.84 39.72 31.75
N ASP A 370 29.85 39.70 30.88
CA ASP A 370 30.99 40.65 30.85
C ASP A 370 32.00 40.30 29.71
N ASP A 371 31.95 41.10 28.66
CA ASP A 371 32.97 41.60 27.72
C ASP A 371 34.36 40.91 27.46
N ASP A 372 34.65 40.83 26.15
CA ASP A 372 35.81 41.43 25.44
C ASP A 372 36.99 40.63 24.80
N GLU A 373 37.53 41.31 23.78
CA GLU A 373 38.70 41.11 22.90
C GLU A 373 39.51 39.79 22.91
N LYS A 374 39.55 39.15 21.72
CA LYS A 374 40.72 38.38 21.25
C LYS A 374 41.50 39.17 20.19
N LYS A 375 42.78 39.43 20.45
CA LYS A 375 43.76 39.94 19.47
C LYS A 375 44.74 38.83 19.04
N SER A 376 45.14 38.88 17.76
CA SER A 376 46.44 38.50 17.15
C SER A 376 47.18 37.22 17.62
N GLU A 377 47.78 36.38 16.76
CA GLU A 377 48.67 36.71 15.65
C GLU A 377 48.63 35.67 14.50
N HIS A 378 49.35 35.95 13.41
CA HIS A 378 49.55 35.08 12.24
C HIS A 378 51.01 35.19 11.77
N PRO A 379 51.58 34.14 11.14
CA PRO A 379 51.93 34.34 9.73
C PRO A 379 51.75 33.11 8.83
N GLN A 380 51.33 33.37 7.57
CA GLN A 380 51.96 33.05 6.28
C GLN A 380 52.85 31.77 6.17
N GLN A 381 52.98 31.10 5.01
CA GLN A 381 53.02 31.68 3.65
C GLN A 381 52.88 30.61 2.55
N HIS A 382 52.07 30.87 1.51
CA HIS A 382 52.44 30.65 0.10
C HIS A 382 51.39 31.27 -0.87
N GLN A 383 51.84 31.92 -1.93
CA GLN A 383 51.01 32.55 -2.98
C GLN A 383 51.28 31.88 -4.34
N ILE A 384 50.27 31.84 -5.24
CA ILE A 384 50.25 32.23 -6.69
C ILE A 384 48.72 32.27 -7.05
N THR A 385 48.01 33.42 -7.05
CA THR A 385 47.70 34.35 -8.18
C THR A 385 47.10 33.69 -9.47
N ASN A 386 46.11 34.24 -10.21
CA ASN A 386 45.42 35.55 -10.19
C ASN A 386 44.05 35.52 -10.94
N GLY A 387 43.16 36.51 -10.70
CA GLY A 387 41.93 36.85 -11.48
C GLY A 387 40.61 36.50 -10.76
N ALA A 388 39.66 37.39 -10.38
CA ALA A 388 39.15 38.70 -10.86
C ALA A 388 38.29 38.61 -12.15
N LEU A 389 37.10 39.22 -12.32
CA LEU A 389 36.14 40.02 -11.49
C LEU A 389 34.74 39.96 -12.23
N SER A 390 33.57 40.55 -11.89
CA SER A 390 33.05 41.47 -10.86
C SER A 390 31.49 41.50 -10.84
N ASP A 391 30.87 41.36 -9.66
CA ASP A 391 29.74 42.15 -9.08
C ASP A 391 28.38 42.42 -9.78
N TYR A 392 27.44 42.98 -8.98
CA TYR A 392 26.05 43.46 -9.23
C TYR A 392 24.95 42.38 -9.37
N GLU A 393 23.89 42.31 -8.53
CA GLU A 393 22.79 43.27 -8.22
C GLU A 393 21.75 43.39 -9.37
N HIS A 394 20.44 43.61 -9.14
CA HIS A 394 19.52 43.46 -7.99
C HIS A 394 18.07 43.50 -8.57
N ASP A 395 17.05 43.46 -7.71
CA ASP A 395 15.65 43.93 -7.88
C ASP A 395 14.61 42.93 -7.35
N ASP A 396 13.82 43.41 -6.38
CA ASP A 396 12.70 42.73 -5.71
C ASP A 396 11.37 43.43 -6.06
N GLU A 397 10.27 42.90 -5.53
CA GLU A 397 8.91 43.48 -5.50
C GLU A 397 8.15 43.69 -6.83
N PHE A 398 6.99 43.02 -6.97
CA PHE A 398 5.74 43.77 -7.16
C PHE A 398 4.48 43.00 -6.70
N PHE A 399 3.54 43.77 -6.15
CA PHE A 399 2.18 43.42 -5.70
C PHE A 399 1.96 42.38 -4.59
N ASN A 400 1.42 42.91 -3.49
CA ASN A 400 0.59 42.24 -2.49
C ASN A 400 -0.73 43.04 -2.32
N SER A 401 -1.67 42.51 -1.54
CA SER A 401 -2.98 43.11 -1.16
C SER A 401 -4.13 43.03 -2.17
N ILE A 402 -5.20 42.35 -1.76
CA ILE A 402 -6.57 42.90 -1.63
C ILE A 402 -7.16 42.28 -0.35
N HIS A 403 -7.79 43.09 0.50
CA HIS A 403 -8.53 42.67 1.71
C HIS A 403 -10.04 42.71 1.43
N TYR A 404 -10.81 41.84 2.07
CA TYR A 404 -12.23 42.08 2.40
C TYR A 404 -12.62 41.29 3.66
N ASP A 405 -13.21 41.98 4.63
CA ASP A 405 -13.79 41.41 5.86
C ASP A 405 -15.27 41.07 5.67
N LEU A 406 -15.83 40.20 6.54
CA LEU A 406 -17.26 40.21 6.92
C LEU A 406 -17.56 39.32 8.15
N GLU A 407 -17.66 40.00 9.31
CA GLU A 407 -18.53 39.79 10.49
C GLU A 407 -19.05 38.39 10.90
N GLU A 408 -18.76 38.00 12.16
CA GLU A 408 -19.60 37.08 12.96
C GLU A 408 -20.76 37.82 13.65
N PRO A 409 -21.83 37.11 14.05
CA PRO A 409 -22.67 37.55 15.17
C PRO A 409 -22.94 36.48 16.24
N ALA A 410 -23.03 36.91 17.50
CA ALA A 410 -23.45 36.12 18.66
C ALA A 410 -24.07 37.07 19.73
N THR A 411 -24.80 36.61 20.76
CA THR A 411 -25.10 35.26 21.26
C THR A 411 -26.62 35.11 21.56
N SER A 412 -27.08 33.93 21.97
CA SER A 412 -28.15 33.84 22.97
C SER A 412 -27.92 32.70 23.96
N SER A 413 -28.07 33.00 25.24
CA SER A 413 -27.86 32.10 26.38
C SER A 413 -29.18 31.48 26.85
N PHE A 414 -29.09 30.34 27.54
CA PHE A 414 -30.17 29.86 28.41
C PHE A 414 -29.57 29.18 29.64
N GLU A 415 -29.61 29.86 30.79
CA GLU A 415 -29.28 29.27 32.09
C GLU A 415 -30.52 28.62 32.72
N LEU A 416 -30.34 27.54 33.49
CA LEU A 416 -31.20 27.27 34.65
C LEU A 416 -30.58 26.25 35.63
N SER A 417 -30.11 26.79 36.76
CA SER A 417 -30.04 26.20 38.11
C SER A 417 -29.48 24.78 38.34
N ASN A 418 -28.29 24.76 38.95
CA ASN A 418 -27.86 23.97 40.11
C ASN A 418 -28.80 22.87 40.68
N ILE A 419 -28.25 21.66 40.86
CA ILE A 419 -28.55 20.75 41.98
C ILE A 419 -27.21 20.23 42.52
N GLU A 420 -27.06 20.13 43.84
CA GLU A 420 -25.84 19.67 44.52
C GLU A 420 -25.84 18.15 44.80
N HIS A 421 -24.63 17.59 44.92
CA HIS A 421 -24.19 16.34 45.59
C HIS A 421 -25.13 15.10 45.67
N ASP A 422 -24.64 13.96 45.17
CA ASP A 422 -24.68 12.66 45.88
C ASP A 422 -23.58 11.69 45.38
N ASP A 423 -22.35 11.81 45.91
CA ASP A 423 -21.21 10.96 45.53
C ASP A 423 -21.22 9.56 46.21
N ASP A 424 -22.04 9.35 47.25
CA ASP A 424 -22.06 8.09 48.04
C ASP A 424 -22.67 6.90 47.27
N ALA A 425 -23.42 7.17 46.20
CA ALA A 425 -24.09 6.16 45.39
C ALA A 425 -23.11 5.25 44.61
N ILE A 426 -22.00 5.79 44.10
CA ILE A 426 -21.09 5.05 43.21
C ILE A 426 -20.22 4.07 44.01
N GLN A 427 -19.78 4.43 45.22
CA GLN A 427 -18.84 3.62 46.00
C GLN A 427 -19.45 2.30 46.51
N ARG A 428 -20.78 2.25 46.70
CA ARG A 428 -21.51 1.02 47.07
C ARG A 428 -21.72 0.03 45.92
N SER A 429 -21.51 0.45 44.67
CA SER A 429 -21.65 -0.44 43.50
C SER A 429 -20.45 -1.38 43.31
N LYS A 430 -19.24 -0.95 43.66
CA LYS A 430 -18.00 -1.73 43.47
C LYS A 430 -17.84 -2.85 44.51
N LEU A 431 -18.21 -2.59 45.77
CA LEU A 431 -18.06 -3.55 46.87
C LEU A 431 -18.94 -4.82 46.77
N ASN A 432 -19.87 -4.90 45.82
CA ASN A 432 -20.71 -6.09 45.60
C ASN A 432 -20.32 -6.94 44.37
N LEU A 433 -19.22 -6.60 43.68
CA LEU A 433 -18.75 -7.32 42.48
C LEU A 433 -17.50 -8.18 42.72
N ASP A 434 -16.68 -7.85 43.73
CA ASP A 434 -15.48 -8.63 44.04
C ASP A 434 -15.82 -9.95 44.76
N ASP A 435 -16.78 -9.94 45.70
CA ASP A 435 -17.30 -11.14 46.39
C ASP A 435 -18.00 -12.15 45.44
N ALA A 436 -18.37 -11.74 44.23
CA ALA A 436 -19.03 -12.61 43.26
C ALA A 436 -18.05 -13.55 42.51
N ASN A 437 -16.75 -13.22 42.46
CA ASN A 437 -15.77 -13.95 41.66
C ASN A 437 -15.00 -15.05 42.42
N ASP A 438 -14.91 -14.99 43.76
CA ASP A 438 -14.20 -16.00 44.57
C ASP A 438 -15.02 -17.29 44.82
N VAL A 439 -16.21 -17.40 44.21
CA VAL A 439 -17.13 -18.55 44.35
C VAL A 439 -17.01 -19.56 43.19
N ASP A 440 -16.74 -19.12 41.96
CA ASP A 440 -16.73 -20.01 40.79
C ASP A 440 -15.40 -20.79 40.66
N ASP A 441 -14.26 -20.18 40.99
CA ASP A 441 -12.93 -20.81 40.88
C ASP A 441 -12.76 -22.03 41.81
N LYS A 442 -13.47 -22.07 42.95
CA LYS A 442 -13.47 -23.22 43.87
C LYS A 442 -14.29 -24.42 43.36
N THR A 443 -15.07 -24.26 42.31
CA THR A 443 -15.97 -25.31 41.78
C THR A 443 -15.35 -26.12 40.64
N ARG A 444 -14.22 -25.66 40.07
CA ARG A 444 -13.65 -26.26 38.84
C ARG A 444 -12.53 -27.29 39.06
N THR A 445 -12.09 -27.50 40.30
CA THR A 445 -10.92 -28.34 40.65
C THR A 445 -11.32 -29.70 41.25
N GLN A 446 -12.44 -30.29 40.81
CA GLN A 446 -12.89 -31.64 41.20
C GLN A 446 -13.38 -32.53 40.03
N LEU A 447 -13.15 -32.14 38.76
CA LEU A 447 -13.59 -32.92 37.60
C LEU A 447 -12.57 -32.99 36.45
N CYS A 448 -11.31 -33.33 36.79
CA CYS A 448 -10.31 -34.00 35.94
C CYS A 448 -9.31 -34.74 36.85
#